data_AF-A0A6C2C141-F1
#
_entry.id   AF-A0A6C2C141-F1
#
_cell.length_a   1.000
_cell.length_b   1.000
_cell.length_c   1.000
_cell.angle_alpha   90.00
_cell.angle_beta   90.00
_cell.angle_gamma   90.00
#
_symmetry.space_group_name_H-M   'P 1'
#
loop_
_entity.id
_entity.type
_entity.pdbx_description
1 polymer ?
#
loop_
_entity_poly.entity_id
_entity_poly.type
_entity_poly.pdbx_seq_one_letter_code
_entity_poly.pdbx_strand_id
1 'polypeptide(L)'
;MGNDSKSKSKSKSYIESKNILSSNTFVFPDWLSEKNIETVKKGNFGNYEVRVPIAYLNQVAGKQYRIVEKSTKLVHARLTEGFTLDDFKTVIDTKVAEWINDTNMNKYLRPETLFGNKFEGYLNQRKSNVPDTYGDEYSSENLGF
;
A
#
# COMPACT_ATOMS: atom_id res chain seq x y z
N MET A 1 -28.84 12.35 -54.51
CA MET A 1 -27.48 11.83 -54.74
C MET A 1 -26.67 12.04 -53.48
N GLY A 2 -26.35 10.95 -52.79
CA GLY A 2 -25.48 10.98 -51.61
C GLY A 2 -24.01 11.10 -52.02
N ASN A 3 -23.21 11.71 -51.15
CA ASN A 3 -22.22 10.98 -50.36
C ASN A 3 -21.46 11.97 -49.45
N ASP A 4 -21.85 11.94 -48.17
CA ASP A 4 -20.97 12.24 -47.04
C ASP A 4 -19.78 11.28 -47.06
N SER A 5 -18.55 11.79 -46.97
CA SER A 5 -17.37 11.03 -46.53
C SER A 5 -16.14 11.93 -46.34
N LYS A 6 -16.08 12.65 -45.22
CA LYS A 6 -14.80 13.20 -44.70
C LYS A 6 -14.75 13.20 -43.17
N SER A 7 -14.92 12.03 -42.56
CA SER A 7 -14.75 11.88 -41.10
C SER A 7 -14.34 10.47 -40.68
N LYS A 8 -13.35 9.85 -41.33
CA LYS A 8 -12.83 8.53 -40.89
C LYS A 8 -11.32 8.45 -40.65
N SER A 9 -10.60 9.58 -40.63
CA SER A 9 -9.14 9.55 -40.41
C SER A 9 -8.66 10.01 -39.03
N LYS A 10 -9.48 10.74 -38.25
CA LYS A 10 -9.08 11.22 -36.90
C LYS A 10 -9.38 10.24 -35.76
N SER A 11 -10.33 9.31 -35.91
CA SER A 11 -10.66 8.37 -34.82
C SER A 11 -9.74 7.16 -34.77
N LYS A 12 -9.19 6.71 -35.92
CA LYS A 12 -8.30 5.55 -35.97
C LYS A 12 -6.96 5.83 -35.28
N SER A 13 -6.35 7.00 -35.50
CA SER A 13 -5.11 7.38 -34.81
C SER A 13 -5.28 7.57 -33.30
N TYR A 14 -6.46 8.03 -32.85
CA TYR A 14 -6.77 8.21 -31.44
C TYR A 14 -6.98 6.86 -30.72
N ILE A 15 -7.71 5.94 -31.34
CA ILE A 15 -7.94 4.60 -30.78
C ILE A 15 -6.64 3.78 -30.80
N GLU A 16 -5.83 3.90 -31.85
CA GLU A 16 -4.52 3.25 -31.95
C GLU A 16 -3.53 3.81 -30.93
N SER A 17 -3.57 5.12 -30.65
CA SER A 17 -2.78 5.72 -29.55
C SER A 17 -3.22 5.25 -28.17
N LYS A 18 -4.53 5.09 -27.90
CA LYS A 18 -5.02 4.55 -26.62
C LYS A 18 -4.68 3.07 -26.44
N ASN A 19 -4.69 2.27 -27.51
CA ASN A 19 -4.31 0.86 -27.44
C ASN A 19 -2.80 0.64 -27.29
N ILE A 20 -1.95 1.55 -27.78
CA ILE A 20 -0.49 1.47 -27.61
C ILE A 20 -0.04 1.93 -26.21
N LEU A 21 -0.78 2.81 -25.53
CA LEU A 21 -0.52 3.21 -24.14
C LEU A 21 -0.95 2.15 -23.08
N SER A 22 -1.64 1.09 -23.50
CA SER A 22 -2.39 0.18 -22.61
C SER A 22 -1.64 -1.07 -22.12
N SER A 23 -0.31 -1.20 -22.29
CA SER A 23 0.35 -2.47 -21.93
C SER A 23 1.63 -2.42 -21.08
N ASN A 24 2.13 -1.27 -20.60
CA ASN A 24 3.23 -1.34 -19.61
C ASN A 24 3.51 -0.12 -18.71
N THR A 25 2.56 0.81 -18.53
CA THR A 25 2.81 1.96 -17.64
C THR A 25 2.35 1.64 -16.23
N PHE A 26 3.29 1.41 -15.31
CA PHE A 26 3.01 1.34 -13.88
C PHE A 26 2.38 2.66 -13.41
N VAL A 27 1.19 2.58 -12.82
CA VAL A 27 0.49 3.74 -12.25
C VAL A 27 0.95 3.91 -10.81
N PHE A 28 1.56 5.06 -10.51
CA PHE A 28 1.97 5.37 -9.14
C PHE A 28 0.75 5.74 -8.29
N PRO A 29 0.68 5.28 -7.03
CA PRO A 29 -0.40 5.68 -6.13
C PRO A 29 -0.37 7.18 -5.82
N ASP A 30 -1.54 7.79 -5.63
CA ASP A 30 -1.72 9.22 -5.35
C ASP A 30 -1.13 9.67 -4.01
N TRP A 31 -1.03 8.75 -3.05
CA TRP A 31 -0.44 8.97 -1.74
C TRP A 31 1.10 9.02 -1.75
N LEU A 32 1.75 8.71 -2.88
CA LEU A 32 3.19 8.86 -3.03
C LEU A 32 3.52 10.22 -3.68
N SER A 33 4.25 11.06 -2.95
CA SER A 33 4.66 12.38 -3.47
C SER A 33 5.54 12.28 -4.72
N GLU A 34 5.49 13.31 -5.56
CA GLU A 34 6.31 13.42 -6.78
C GLU A 34 7.79 13.21 -6.51
N LYS A 35 8.32 13.82 -5.44
CA LYS A 35 9.71 13.64 -4.99
C LYS A 35 10.04 12.16 -4.74
N ASN A 36 9.14 11.41 -4.12
CA ASN A 36 9.35 9.98 -3.86
C ASN A 36 9.08 9.12 -5.09
N ILE A 37 8.21 9.54 -6.01
CA ILE A 37 8.08 8.91 -7.32
C ILE A 37 9.41 8.99 -8.08
N GLU A 38 10.10 10.14 -8.05
CA GLU A 38 11.42 10.28 -8.67
C GLU A 38 12.47 9.37 -8.05
N THR A 39 12.49 9.21 -6.72
CA THR A 39 13.42 8.28 -6.05
C THR A 39 13.13 6.84 -6.46
N VAL A 40 11.85 6.48 -6.61
CA VAL A 40 11.42 5.19 -7.15
C VAL A 40 11.72 5.06 -8.65
N LYS A 41 11.86 6.13 -9.43
CA LYS A 41 12.26 6.02 -10.85
C LYS A 41 13.77 5.87 -11.04
N LYS A 42 14.61 6.50 -10.19
CA LYS A 42 16.09 6.52 -10.31
C LYS A 42 16.83 5.18 -10.10
N GLY A 43 16.12 4.09 -9.83
CA GLY A 43 16.74 2.78 -9.56
C GLY A 43 16.54 1.80 -10.71
N ASN A 44 16.31 0.53 -10.40
CA ASN A 44 15.97 -0.47 -11.41
C ASN A 44 14.60 -0.16 -12.05
N PHE A 45 14.61 0.14 -13.35
CA PHE A 45 13.42 0.41 -14.17
C PHE A 45 12.62 -0.89 -14.34
N GLY A 46 11.42 -0.95 -13.76
CA GLY A 46 10.52 -2.11 -13.89
C GLY A 46 10.08 -2.71 -12.55
N ASN A 47 10.81 -2.46 -11.46
CA ASN A 47 10.48 -3.00 -10.14
C ASN A 47 9.79 -1.96 -9.25
N TYR A 48 8.92 -1.10 -9.80
CA TYR A 48 8.36 0.01 -9.03
C TYR A 48 7.49 -0.46 -7.86
N GLU A 49 6.71 -1.53 -8.06
CA GLU A 49 5.81 -2.07 -7.04
C GLU A 49 6.54 -2.46 -5.75
N VAL A 50 7.70 -3.13 -5.83
CA VAL A 50 8.48 -3.52 -4.64
C VAL A 50 9.21 -2.34 -3.98
N ARG A 51 9.28 -1.19 -4.66
CA ARG A 51 10.03 0.00 -4.22
C ARG A 51 9.12 1.04 -3.58
N VAL A 52 7.88 1.13 -4.05
CA VAL A 52 6.87 2.09 -3.57
C VAL A 52 6.66 2.01 -2.04
N PRO A 53 6.49 0.84 -1.40
CA PRO A 53 6.30 0.77 0.05
C PRO A 53 7.49 1.31 0.88
N ILE A 54 8.72 1.11 0.39
CA ILE A 54 9.92 1.63 1.06
C ILE A 54 10.00 3.15 0.91
N ALA A 55 9.70 3.67 -0.27
CA ALA A 55 9.66 5.11 -0.51
C ALA A 55 8.57 5.80 0.31
N TYR A 56 7.41 5.17 0.45
CA TYR A 56 6.32 5.68 1.27
C TYR A 56 6.67 5.67 2.76
N LEU A 57 7.27 4.58 3.28
CA LEU A 57 7.77 4.55 4.65
C LEU A 57 8.72 5.72 4.93
N ASN A 58 9.67 5.98 4.02
CA ASN A 58 10.57 7.13 4.14
C ASN A 58 9.84 8.47 4.17
N GLN A 59 8.85 8.63 3.27
CA GLN A 59 8.02 9.83 3.19
C GLN A 59 7.32 10.15 4.50
N VAL A 60 6.63 9.18 5.10
CA VAL A 60 5.77 9.44 6.26
C VAL A 60 6.47 9.28 7.61
N ALA A 61 7.53 8.48 7.70
CA ALA A 61 8.30 8.30 8.94
C ALA A 61 9.49 9.28 9.06
N GLY A 62 9.71 10.13 8.06
CA GLY A 62 10.88 11.03 8.02
C GLY A 62 12.21 10.26 7.98
N LYS A 63 12.24 9.11 7.31
CA LYS A 63 13.41 8.21 7.24
C LYS A 63 14.01 8.22 5.84
N GLN A 64 15.19 7.62 5.72
CA GLN A 64 15.97 7.55 4.47
C GLN A 64 16.50 6.14 4.22
N TYR A 65 15.66 5.11 4.43
CA TYR A 65 16.03 3.73 4.12
C TYR A 65 16.31 3.58 2.62
N ARG A 66 17.45 2.94 2.33
CA ARG A 66 17.84 2.64 0.95
C ARG A 66 16.93 1.57 0.36
N ILE A 67 16.58 1.74 -0.91
CA ILE A 67 15.85 0.76 -1.68
C ILE A 67 16.87 -0.23 -2.24
N VAL A 68 17.10 -1.32 -1.51
CA VAL A 68 18.10 -2.35 -1.81
C VAL A 68 17.43 -3.72 -1.84
N GLU A 69 18.11 -4.71 -2.39
CA GLU A 69 17.59 -6.07 -2.56
C GLU A 69 17.00 -6.66 -1.27
N LYS A 70 17.66 -6.44 -0.12
CA LYS A 70 17.19 -6.93 1.18
C LYS A 70 15.80 -6.39 1.54
N SER A 71 15.55 -5.10 1.34
CA SER A 71 14.26 -4.48 1.65
C SER A 71 13.20 -4.79 0.60
N THR A 72 13.57 -4.80 -0.68
CA THR A 72 12.63 -5.14 -1.77
C THR A 72 12.20 -6.59 -1.74
N LYS A 73 13.05 -7.53 -1.30
CA LYS A 73 12.69 -8.95 -1.11
C LYS A 73 11.56 -9.14 -0.10
N LEU A 74 11.55 -8.34 0.97
CA LEU A 74 10.48 -8.39 1.97
C LEU A 74 9.14 -7.93 1.38
N VAL A 75 9.17 -6.85 0.60
CA VAL A 75 7.98 -6.35 -0.10
C VAL A 75 7.49 -7.38 -1.12
N HIS A 76 8.39 -7.91 -1.96
CA HIS A 76 8.07 -8.93 -2.94
C HIS A 76 7.43 -10.17 -2.32
N ALA A 77 7.91 -10.62 -1.15
CA ALA A 77 7.34 -11.77 -0.45
C ALA A 77 5.85 -11.55 -0.12
N ARG A 78 5.47 -10.38 0.42
CA ARG A 78 4.06 -10.11 0.74
C ARG A 78 3.19 -9.90 -0.50
N LEU A 79 3.73 -9.28 -1.55
CA LEU A 79 3.02 -9.21 -2.85
C LEU A 79 2.73 -10.61 -3.40
N THR A 80 3.70 -11.53 -3.29
CA THR A 80 3.54 -12.94 -3.72
C THR A 80 2.52 -13.70 -2.87
N GLU A 81 2.37 -13.33 -1.59
CA GLU A 81 1.33 -13.85 -0.69
C GLU A 81 -0.07 -13.28 -0.98
N GLY A 82 -0.18 -12.30 -1.89
CA GLY A 82 -1.46 -11.71 -2.31
C GLY A 82 -1.81 -10.37 -1.64
N PHE A 83 -0.90 -9.79 -0.85
CA PHE A 83 -1.09 -8.46 -0.28
C PHE A 83 -0.89 -7.36 -1.34
N THR A 84 -1.59 -6.25 -1.18
CA THR A 84 -1.62 -5.12 -2.11
C THR A 84 -0.79 -3.94 -1.61
N LEU A 85 -0.48 -2.99 -2.49
CA LEU A 85 0.17 -1.73 -2.09
C LEU A 85 -0.62 -0.95 -1.03
N ASP A 86 -1.95 -1.05 -1.04
CA ASP A 86 -2.80 -0.42 -0.03
C ASP A 86 -2.72 -1.12 1.34
N ASP A 87 -2.47 -2.44 1.36
CA ASP A 87 -2.18 -3.15 2.61
C ASP A 87 -0.85 -2.69 3.22
N PHE A 88 0.18 -2.50 2.38
CA PHE A 88 1.44 -1.91 2.81
C PHE A 88 1.25 -0.51 3.38
N LYS A 89 0.49 0.33 2.67
CA LYS A 89 0.13 1.66 3.16
C LYS A 89 -0.54 1.59 4.52
N THR A 90 -1.53 0.71 4.69
CA THR A 90 -2.27 0.54 5.94
C THR A 90 -1.35 0.14 7.10
N VAL A 91 -0.45 -0.83 6.88
CA VAL A 91 0.55 -1.24 7.89
C VAL A 91 1.48 -0.08 8.25
N ILE A 92 1.99 0.66 7.26
CA ILE A 92 2.88 1.79 7.45
C ILE A 92 2.18 2.90 8.24
N ASP A 93 0.99 3.32 7.81
CA ASP A 93 0.22 4.39 8.45
C ASP A 93 -0.09 4.04 9.91
N THR A 94 -0.54 2.79 10.16
CA THR A 94 -0.86 2.30 11.52
C THR A 94 0.37 2.36 12.41
N LYS A 95 1.52 1.84 11.95
CA LYS A 95 2.73 1.77 12.77
C LYS A 95 3.43 3.09 12.92
N VAL A 96 3.40 3.95 11.91
CA VAL A 96 3.93 5.31 12.02
C VAL A 96 3.10 6.09 13.04
N ALA A 97 1.77 6.04 12.99
CA ALA A 97 0.93 6.70 13.98
C ALA A 97 1.20 6.21 15.42
N GLU A 98 1.46 4.92 15.60
CA GLU A 98 1.73 4.33 16.93
C GLU A 98 3.15 4.61 17.42
N TRP A 99 4.16 4.54 16.56
CA TRP A 99 5.56 4.44 16.99
C TRP A 99 6.40 5.67 16.68
N ILE A 100 5.94 6.63 15.86
CA ILE A 100 6.80 7.76 15.45
C ILE A 100 7.20 8.65 16.64
N ASN A 101 6.32 8.86 17.60
CA ASN A 101 6.59 9.68 18.80
C ASN A 101 6.97 8.86 20.03
N ASP A 102 7.02 7.53 19.90
CA ASP A 102 7.43 6.63 20.97
C ASP A 102 8.96 6.49 20.98
N THR A 103 9.58 6.86 22.10
CA THR A 103 11.04 6.88 22.28
C THR A 103 11.69 5.51 22.14
N ASN A 104 10.97 4.43 22.46
CA ASN A 104 11.46 3.06 22.37
C ASN A 104 11.10 2.43 21.03
N MET A 105 9.94 2.76 20.48
CA MET A 105 9.36 2.05 19.34
C MET A 105 9.72 2.67 17.99
N ASN A 106 10.05 3.96 17.92
CA ASN A 106 10.41 4.64 16.65
C ASN A 106 11.52 3.90 15.88
N LYS A 107 12.49 3.32 16.57
CA LYS A 107 13.61 2.56 15.98
C LYS A 107 13.17 1.31 15.18
N TYR A 108 11.92 0.87 15.36
CA TYR A 108 11.33 -0.27 14.66
C TYR A 108 10.51 0.11 13.43
N LEU A 109 10.42 1.41 13.08
CA LEU A 109 9.86 1.86 11.81
C LEU A 109 10.81 1.58 10.64
N ARG A 110 11.07 0.30 10.35
CA ARG A 110 12.03 -0.20 9.35
C ARG A 110 11.37 -1.23 8.43
N PRO A 111 11.82 -1.37 7.18
CA PRO A 111 11.30 -2.42 6.27
C PRO A 111 11.34 -3.82 6.89
N GLU A 112 12.44 -4.20 7.56
CA GLU A 112 12.58 -5.53 8.17
C GLU A 112 11.55 -5.82 9.27
N THR A 113 11.12 -4.79 9.98
CA THR A 113 10.12 -4.93 11.03
C THR A 113 8.72 -4.93 10.43
N LEU A 114 8.42 -3.93 9.60
CA LEU A 114 7.06 -3.74 9.10
C LEU A 114 6.64 -4.80 8.08
N PHE A 115 7.57 -5.28 7.24
CA PHE A 115 7.29 -6.23 6.15
C PHE A 115 7.76 -7.66 6.45
N GLY A 116 8.10 -7.92 7.71
CA GLY A 116 8.45 -9.25 8.21
C GLY A 116 7.22 -10.11 8.52
N ASN A 117 7.43 -11.15 9.33
CA ASN A 117 6.45 -12.20 9.60
C ASN A 117 5.17 -11.72 10.32
N LYS A 118 5.19 -10.49 10.87
CA LYS A 118 4.05 -9.88 11.58
C LYS A 118 3.19 -8.97 10.70
N PHE A 119 3.45 -8.92 9.39
CA PHE A 119 2.78 -8.03 8.45
C PHE A 119 1.25 -8.13 8.54
N GLU A 120 0.68 -9.33 8.40
CA GLU A 120 -0.76 -9.56 8.48
C GLU A 120 -1.34 -9.17 9.85
N GLY A 121 -0.60 -9.46 10.93
CA GLY A 121 -0.98 -9.03 12.27
C GLY A 121 -1.07 -7.51 12.39
N TYR A 122 -0.13 -6.77 11.80
CA TYR A 122 -0.19 -5.31 11.75
C TYR A 122 -1.34 -4.80 10.88
N LEU A 123 -1.62 -5.46 9.76
CA LEU A 123 -2.72 -5.11 8.86
C LEU A 123 -4.09 -5.23 9.55
N ASN A 124 -4.25 -6.21 10.44
CA ASN A 124 -5.52 -6.50 11.10
C ASN A 124 -5.72 -5.83 12.47
N GLN A 125 -4.70 -5.15 13.01
CA GLN A 125 -4.69 -4.64 14.40
C GLN A 125 -5.84 -3.68 14.76
N ARG A 126 -6.46 -2.99 13.79
CA ARG A 126 -7.57 -2.04 14.04
C ARG A 126 -8.90 -2.43 13.40
N LYS A 127 -8.98 -3.64 12.82
CA LYS A 127 -10.26 -4.19 12.32
C LYS A 127 -11.10 -4.81 13.45
N SER A 128 -10.54 -4.92 14.66
CA SER A 128 -11.21 -5.40 15.88
C SER A 128 -11.99 -4.31 16.63
N ASN A 129 -12.74 -3.46 15.91
CA ASN A 129 -13.81 -2.65 16.52
C ASN A 129 -15.15 -3.38 16.38
N VAL A 130 -15.15 -4.70 16.58
CA VAL A 130 -16.38 -5.39 17.00
C VAL A 130 -16.40 -5.19 18.52
N PRO A 131 -17.35 -4.44 19.09
CA PRO A 131 -17.60 -4.53 20.51
C PRO A 131 -17.91 -5.99 20.79
N ASP A 132 -17.20 -6.63 21.71
CA ASP A 132 -17.66 -7.87 22.34
C ASP A 132 -18.92 -7.55 23.15
N THR A 133 -20.04 -7.28 22.47
CA THR A 133 -21.38 -7.26 23.04
C THR A 133 -22.00 -8.63 22.80
N TYR A 134 -21.57 -9.60 23.61
CA TYR A 134 -22.30 -10.83 23.88
C TYR A 134 -22.06 -11.23 25.34
N GLY A 135 -23.00 -10.88 26.24
CA GLY A 135 -23.38 -11.81 27.31
C GLY A 135 -23.34 -11.41 28.79
N ASP A 136 -23.30 -10.13 29.19
CA ASP A 136 -23.67 -9.74 30.57
C ASP A 136 -25.21 -9.69 30.72
N GLU A 137 -25.87 -10.84 30.57
CA GLU A 137 -27.26 -11.03 30.98
C GLU A 137 -27.42 -12.44 31.58
N TYR A 138 -26.81 -12.64 32.75
CA TYR A 138 -27.21 -13.66 33.74
C TYR A 138 -27.00 -13.09 35.15
N SER A 139 -27.72 -12.00 35.45
CA SER A 139 -28.11 -11.69 36.82
C SER A 139 -29.20 -12.68 37.24
N SER A 140 -28.81 -13.86 37.70
CA SER A 140 -29.69 -14.69 38.53
C SER A 140 -29.64 -14.18 39.97
N GLU A 141 -30.36 -13.10 40.23
CA GLU A 141 -31.06 -12.99 41.51
C GLU A 141 -32.05 -14.16 41.57
N ASN A 142 -31.71 -15.19 42.34
CA ASN A 142 -32.66 -16.04 43.07
C ASN A 142 -31.88 -16.89 44.08
N LEU A 143 -31.45 -16.25 45.16
CA LEU A 143 -31.39 -16.90 46.47
C LEU A 143 -32.77 -16.71 47.09
N GLY A 144 -33.59 -17.74 46.98
CA GLY A 144 -34.94 -17.79 47.53
C GLY A 144 -35.44 -19.22 47.53
N PHE A 145 -34.87 -20.06 48.40
CA PHE A 145 -35.48 -21.03 49.32
C PHE A 145 -34.38 -21.90 49.94
#